data_AF-A0A1I3BEG9-F1
#
_entry.id   AF-A0A1I3BEG9-F1
#
_cell.length_a   1.000
_cell.length_b   1.000
_cell.length_c   1.000
_cell.angle_alpha   90.00
_cell.angle_beta   90.00
_cell.angle_gamma   90.00
#
_symmetry.space_group_name_H-M   'P 1'
#
loop_
_entity.id
_entity.type
_entity.pdbx_description
1 polymer ?
#
loop_
_entity_poly.entity_id
_entity_poly.type
_entity_poly.pdbx_seq_one_letter_code
_entity_poly.pdbx_strand_id
1 'polypeptide(L)' 'MNILRRVEMLEAAVGRTNEGDCYKVVILKEGESYEEGIGREGLTDWPFDRILAICFESAEDS' A
#
# COMPACT_ATOMS: atom_id res chain seq x y z
N MET A 1 -3.69 -12.69 15.19
CA MET A 1 -3.65 -11.36 14.55
C MET A 1 -3.89 -11.57 13.07
N ASN A 2 -5.00 -11.06 12.51
CA ASN A 2 -5.31 -11.22 11.09
C ASN A 2 -4.48 -10.25 10.23
N ILE A 3 -4.41 -10.50 8.93
CA ILE A 3 -3.61 -9.69 7.99
C ILE A 3 -4.12 -8.25 7.88
N LEU A 4 -5.44 -8.06 7.95
CA LEU A 4 -6.10 -6.75 7.97
C LEU A 4 -5.56 -5.87 9.12
N ARG A 5 -5.48 -6.41 10.34
CA ARG A 5 -4.97 -5.66 11.49
C ARG A 5 -3.48 -5.32 11.39
N ARG A 6 -2.70 -6.09 10.61
CA ARG A 6 -1.29 -5.77 10.34
C ARG A 6 -1.16 -4.63 9.33
N VAL A 7 -2.04 -4.59 8.33
CA VAL A 7 -2.08 -3.54 7.31
C VAL A 7 -2.54 -2.22 7.93
N GLU A 8 -3.61 -2.26 8.74
CA GLU A 8 -4.07 -1.08 9.50
C GLU A 8 -2.97 -0.52 10.42
N MET A 9 -2.19 -1.39 11.08
CA MET A 9 -1.05 -0.98 11.89
C MET A 9 0.09 -0.39 11.05
N LEU A 10 0.32 -0.91 9.85
CA LEU A 10 1.31 -0.40 8.92
C LEU A 10 0.93 1.01 8.43
N GLU A 11 -0.32 1.19 8.00
CA GLU A 11 -0.86 2.50 7.61
C GLU A 11 -0.78 3.51 8.77
N ALA A 12 -1.14 3.09 9.98
CA ALA A 12 -1.08 3.93 11.17
C ALA A 12 0.35 4.25 11.62
N ALA A 13 1.33 3.39 11.34
CA ALA A 13 2.74 3.64 11.61
C ALA A 13 3.34 4.61 10.58
N VAL A 14 2.96 4.42 9.32
CA VAL A 14 3.35 5.28 8.20
C VAL A 14 2.89 6.73 8.41
N GLY A 15 1.63 6.94 8.84
CA GLY A 15 1.10 8.28 9.12
C GLY A 15 1.74 9.03 10.31
N ARG A 16 2.58 8.37 11.12
CA ARG A 16 3.26 8.97 12.29
C ARG A 16 4.73 9.31 12.03
N THR A 17 5.28 8.96 10.88
CA THR A 17 6.67 9.29 10.55
C THR A 17 6.76 10.77 10.17
N ASN A 18 7.70 11.50 10.79
CA ASN A 18 7.91 12.93 10.57
C ASN A 18 8.30 13.23 9.11
N GLU A 19 7.94 14.43 8.65
CA GLU A 19 8.19 15.00 7.32
C GLU A 19 9.62 14.73 6.82
N GLY A 20 9.81 13.65 6.06
CA GLY A 20 11.12 13.31 5.50
C GLY A 20 11.26 11.85 5.08
N ASP A 21 10.71 10.91 5.86
CA ASP A 21 10.85 9.45 5.65
C ASP A 21 9.50 8.72 5.71
N CYS A 22 8.46 9.37 5.18
CA CYS A 22 7.13 8.78 5.15
C CYS A 22 6.96 7.87 3.93
N TYR A 23 6.63 6.61 4.17
CA TYR A 23 6.14 5.73 3.11
C TYR A 23 4.67 6.07 2.79
N LYS A 24 4.13 5.53 1.70
CA LYS A 24 2.69 5.50 1.42
C LYS A 24 2.30 4.06 1.14
N VAL A 25 1.16 3.63 1.65
CA VAL A 25 0.63 2.29 1.38
C VAL A 25 -0.49 2.43 0.37
N VAL A 26 -0.47 1.58 -0.65
CA VAL A 26 -1.53 1.49 -1.66
C VAL A 26 -2.03 0.06 -1.65
N ILE A 27 -3.31 -0.13 -1.37
CA ILE A 27 -3.95 -1.43 -1.50
C ILE A 27 -4.43 -1.55 -2.94
N LEU A 28 -3.85 -2.49 -3.69
CA LEU A 28 -4.25 -2.78 -5.07
C LEU A 28 -5.55 -3.57 -5.07
N LYS A 29 -6.43 -3.24 -6.01
CA LYS A 29 -7.62 -4.03 -6.31
C LYS A 29 -7.24 -5.26 -7.13
N GLU A 30 -8.12 -6.25 -7.14
CA GLU A 30 -7.94 -7.45 -7.96
C GLU A 30 -7.76 -7.08 -9.44
N GLY A 31 -6.66 -7.57 -10.04
CA GLY A 31 -6.29 -7.26 -11.43
C GLY A 31 -5.77 -5.84 -11.68
N GLU A 32 -5.62 -5.01 -10.63
CA GLU A 32 -5.09 -3.65 -10.75
C GLU A 32 -3.56 -3.67 -10.80
N SER A 33 -2.98 -3.00 -11.79
CA SER A 33 -1.54 -2.80 -11.87
C SER A 33 -1.06 -1.78 -10.83
N TYR A 34 0.25 -1.78 -10.59
CA TYR A 34 0.89 -0.84 -9.68
C TYR A 34 0.65 0.62 -10.08
N GLU A 35 0.76 0.93 -11.36
CA GLU A 35 0.55 2.26 -11.92
C GLU A 35 -0.90 2.72 -11.81
N GLU A 36 -1.86 1.82 -12.03
CA GLU A 36 -3.29 2.11 -11.86
C GLU A 36 -3.62 2.40 -10.39
N GLY A 37 -3.08 1.62 -9.47
CA GLY A 37 -3.26 1.84 -8.03
C GLY A 37 -2.66 3.16 -7.54
N ILE A 38 -1.45 3.50 -7.99
CA ILE A 38 -0.81 4.79 -7.69
C ILE A 38 -1.60 5.96 -8.26
N GLY A 39 -2.02 5.84 -9.53
CA GLY A 39 -2.82 6.87 -10.20
C GLY A 39 -4.13 7.12 -9.47
N ARG A 40 -4.80 6.05 -9.01
CA ARG A 40 -6.05 6.12 -8.26
C ARG A 40 -5.89 6.81 -6.90
N GLU A 41 -4.79 6.58 -6.20
CA GLU A 41 -4.48 7.21 -4.91
C GLU A 41 -3.86 8.62 -5.03
N GLY A 42 -3.66 9.11 -6.27
CA GLY A 42 -3.08 10.44 -6.52
C GLY A 42 -1.60 10.54 -6.13
N LEU A 43 -0.86 9.43 -6.19
CA LEU A 43 0.54 9.34 -5.76
C LEU A 43 1.54 9.42 -6.92
N THR A 44 1.11 9.90 -8.09
CA THR A 44 1.95 9.98 -9.30
C THR A 44 3.18 10.88 -9.14
N ASP A 45 3.10 11.89 -8.28
CA ASP A 45 4.21 12.81 -7.96
C ASP A 45 5.01 12.36 -6.73
N TRP A 46 4.66 11.22 -6.13
CA TRP A 46 5.35 10.68 -4.95
C TRP A 46 6.56 9.83 -5.38
N PRO A 47 7.68 9.84 -4.61
CA PRO A 47 8.82 8.99 -4.92
C PRO A 47 8.42 7.51 -4.93
N PHE A 48 8.63 6.83 -6.06
CA PHE A 48 8.23 5.43 -6.26
C PHE A 48 8.87 4.47 -5.24
N ASP A 49 10.09 4.75 -4.80
CA ASP A 49 10.82 3.99 -3.78
C ASP A 49 10.21 4.10 -2.37
N ARG A 50 9.22 4.97 -2.20
CA ARG A 50 8.52 5.23 -0.94
C ARG A 50 7.05 4.82 -0.97
N ILE A 51 6.63 4.06 -1.99
CA ILE A 51 5.28 3.52 -2.10
C ILE A 51 5.33 2.01 -1.89
N LEU A 52 4.52 1.52 -0.95
CA LEU A 52 4.32 0.11 -0.65
C LEU A 52 2.97 -0.31 -1.23
N ALA A 53 2.99 -0.98 -2.38
CA ALA A 53 1.78 -1.58 -2.93
C ALA A 53 1.53 -2.97 -2.32
N ILE A 54 0.31 -3.21 -1.87
CA ILE A 54 -0.13 -4.48 -1.30
C ILE A 54 -1.20 -5.06 -2.22
N CYS A 55 -0.92 -6.23 -2.81
CA CYS A 55 -1.91 -7.04 -3.51
C CYS A 55 -2.37 -8.19 -2.60
N PHE A 56 -3.67 -8.44 -2.56
CA PHE A 56 -4.23 -9.62 -1.90
C PHE A 56 -4.61 -10.64 -2.95
N GLU A 57 -3.81 -11.69 -3.06
CA GLU A 57 -4.13 -12.87 -3.85
C GLU A 57 -4.98 -13.82 -3.00
N SER A 58 -5.98 -14.45 -3.62
CA SER A 58 -6.62 -15.61 -3.01
C SER A 58 -5.58 -16.72 -2.87
N ALA A 59 -5.57 -17.40 -1.72
CA ALA A 59 -4.86 -18.66 -1.64
C ALA A 59 -5.61 -19.61 -2.57
N GLU A 60 -5.04 -19.94 -3.73
CA GLU A 60 -5.55 -21.05 -4.53
C GLU A 60 -5.55 -22.28 -3.61
N ASP A 61 -6.73 -22.85 -3.35
CA ASP A 61 -6.86 -24.16 -2.71
C ASP A 61 -6.16 -25.16 -3.65
N SER A 62 -4.88 -25.44 -3.36
CA SER A 62 -4.02 -26.37 -4.10
C SER A 62 -4.44 -27.82 -3.90
#